data_AF-A0A6C0BLN1-F1
#
_entry.id   AF-A0A6C0BLN1-F1
#
_cell.length_a   1.000
_cell.length_b   1.000
_cell.length_c   1.000
_cell.angle_alpha   90.00
_cell.angle_beta   90.00
_cell.angle_gamma   90.00
#
_symmetry.space_group_name_H-M   'P 1'
#
loop_
_entity.id
_entity.type
_entity.pdbx_description
1 polymer ?
#
loop_
_entity_poly.entity_id
_entity_poly.type
_entity_poly.pdbx_seq_one_letter_code
_entity_poly.pdbx_strand_id
1 'polypeptide(L)'
;MGNPDFGKKVTCLISRNGDLIHKVYLQVELPEIDPSVSGRWTDEVGHHLIRMAELEIGGQRIDRQFGDWLQIWSSLTLPFGMRETYNKMVGKTLELCTFNNQVKPRTTLYVPLQFWFCRNAGLALPLIALTQEVTM
;
A
#
# COMPACT_ATOMS: atom_id res chain seq x y z
N MET A 1 -1.63 -17.66 -7.60
CA MET A 1 -1.93 -16.31 -7.06
C MET A 1 -3.31 -16.39 -6.41
N GLY A 2 -3.44 -16.09 -5.13
CA GLY A 2 -4.71 -16.23 -4.38
C GLY A 2 -5.72 -15.14 -4.76
N ASN A 3 -7.02 -15.39 -4.53
CA ASN A 3 -8.06 -14.40 -4.75
C ASN A 3 -7.97 -13.32 -3.65
N PRO A 4 -7.67 -12.05 -3.98
CA PRO A 4 -7.53 -10.99 -2.99
C PRO A 4 -8.87 -10.73 -2.30
N ASP A 5 -8.86 -10.73 -0.98
CA ASP A 5 -10.05 -10.48 -0.16
C ASP A 5 -9.61 -10.08 1.26
N PHE A 6 -10.54 -9.52 2.04
CA PHE A 6 -10.27 -9.12 3.41
C PHE A 6 -9.79 -10.31 4.25
N GLY A 7 -8.72 -10.08 5.03
CA GLY A 7 -8.15 -11.08 5.94
C GLY A 7 -7.36 -12.20 5.24
N LYS A 8 -7.22 -12.20 3.91
CA LYS A 8 -6.43 -13.20 3.18
C LYS A 8 -4.99 -12.74 2.99
N LYS A 9 -4.05 -13.70 3.03
CA LYS A 9 -2.67 -13.49 2.58
C LYS A 9 -2.62 -13.63 1.06
N VAL A 10 -2.07 -12.62 0.40
CA VAL A 10 -1.75 -12.66 -1.03
C VAL A 10 -0.24 -12.59 -1.15
N THR A 11 0.30 -13.34 -2.11
CA THR A 11 1.73 -13.33 -2.43
C THR A 11 1.87 -13.13 -3.93
N CYS A 12 2.79 -12.28 -4.35
CA CYS A 12 3.13 -12.03 -5.74
C CYS A 12 4.63 -12.23 -6.00
N LEU A 13 4.94 -12.76 -7.17
CA LEU A 13 6.31 -12.87 -7.67
C LEU A 13 6.65 -11.60 -8.43
N ILE A 14 7.79 -10.97 -8.11
CA ILE A 14 8.27 -9.81 -8.84
C ILE A 14 8.90 -10.30 -10.15
N SER A 15 8.35 -9.84 -11.29
CA SER A 15 8.91 -10.13 -12.61
C SER A 15 10.27 -9.48 -12.80
N ARG A 16 11.24 -10.22 -13.34
CA ARG A 16 12.60 -9.73 -13.62
C ARG A 16 12.75 -9.08 -15.01
N ASN A 17 11.76 -8.29 -15.43
CA ASN A 17 11.72 -7.68 -16.76
C ASN A 17 12.54 -6.38 -16.87
N GLY A 18 13.18 -5.92 -15.78
CA GLY A 18 14.02 -4.73 -15.77
C GLY A 18 15.22 -4.89 -14.86
N ASP A 19 16.18 -3.97 -14.97
CA ASP A 19 17.47 -4.05 -14.28
C ASP A 19 17.34 -3.74 -12.79
N LEU A 20 16.60 -2.67 -12.46
CA LEU A 20 16.42 -2.16 -11.11
C LEU A 20 14.92 -1.98 -10.82
N ILE A 21 14.51 -2.22 -9.57
CA ILE A 21 13.19 -1.78 -9.09
C ILE A 21 13.30 -0.67 -8.06
N HIS A 22 12.39 0.30 -8.19
CA HIS A 22 12.26 1.43 -7.30
C HIS A 22 10.78 1.84 -7.19
N LYS A 23 10.35 2.25 -5.98
CA LYS A 23 8.97 2.59 -5.61
C LYS A 23 7.95 1.48 -5.91
N VAL A 24 7.40 0.89 -4.84
CA VAL A 24 6.34 -0.11 -4.95
C VAL A 24 5.06 0.46 -4.36
N TYR A 25 3.94 0.25 -5.05
CA TYR A 25 2.62 0.68 -4.61
C TYR A 25 1.69 -0.53 -4.54
N LEU A 26 0.90 -0.61 -3.47
CA LEU A 26 -0.24 -1.50 -3.39
C LEU A 26 -1.45 -0.78 -3.97
N GLN A 27 -1.94 -1.26 -5.12
CA GLN A 27 -3.21 -0.80 -5.67
C GLN A 27 -4.35 -1.56 -5.01
N VAL A 28 -5.32 -0.84 -4.44
CA VAL A 28 -6.53 -1.43 -3.86
C VAL A 28 -7.74 -0.74 -4.44
N GLU A 29 -8.77 -1.52 -4.74
CA GLU A 29 -10.06 -1.00 -5.15
C GLU A 29 -11.06 -1.16 -4.01
N LEU A 30 -11.57 -0.04 -3.50
CA LEU A 30 -12.61 -0.04 -2.49
C LEU A 30 -13.97 -0.19 -3.16
N PRO A 31 -14.84 -1.08 -2.65
CA PRO A 31 -16.22 -1.19 -3.15
C PRO A 31 -17.03 0.05 -2.79
N GLU A 32 -18.11 0.26 -3.52
CA GLU A 32 -19.12 1.25 -3.16
C GLU A 32 -19.83 0.83 -1.87
N ILE A 33 -20.11 1.78 -0.97
CA ILE A 33 -20.94 1.53 0.22
C ILE A 33 -22.37 2.04 -0.07
N ASP A 34 -23.34 1.14 0.08
CA ASP A 34 -24.77 1.39 -0.12
C ASP A 34 -25.29 2.51 0.83
N PRO A 35 -26.07 3.48 0.32
CA PRO A 35 -26.58 4.60 1.11
C PRO A 35 -27.66 4.22 2.14
N SER A 36 -28.17 2.99 2.11
CA SER A 36 -29.19 2.49 3.04
C SER A 36 -28.70 2.38 4.49
N VAL A 37 -27.39 2.40 4.71
CA VAL A 37 -26.77 2.36 6.05
C VAL A 37 -25.82 3.54 6.22
N SER A 38 -25.92 4.25 7.35
CA SER A 38 -24.95 5.27 7.72
C SER A 38 -23.56 4.64 7.84
N GLY A 39 -22.61 5.10 7.03
CA GLY A 39 -21.31 4.45 6.91
C GLY A 39 -20.17 5.42 6.64
N ARG A 40 -18.96 4.98 6.96
CA ARG A 40 -17.71 5.62 6.54
C ARG A 40 -16.61 4.59 6.39
N TRP A 41 -15.62 4.92 5.57
CA TRP A 41 -14.33 4.27 5.64
C TRP A 41 -13.52 4.82 6.82
N THR A 42 -12.67 3.98 7.41
CA THR A 42 -11.70 4.47 8.39
C THR A 42 -10.72 5.43 7.72
N ASP A 43 -10.27 6.42 8.48
CA ASP A 43 -9.22 7.32 8.05
C ASP A 43 -7.98 6.50 7.67
N GLU A 44 -7.36 6.80 6.53
CA GLU A 44 -6.16 6.08 6.04
C GLU A 44 -6.44 4.57 5.88
N VAL A 45 -7.62 4.20 5.39
CA VAL A 45 -8.01 2.80 5.12
C VAL A 45 -6.94 2.03 4.34
N GLY A 46 -6.21 2.69 3.42
CA GLY A 46 -5.10 2.10 2.70
C GLY A 46 -4.01 1.49 3.60
N HIS A 47 -3.69 2.14 4.72
CA HIS A 47 -2.75 1.59 5.71
C HIS A 47 -3.36 0.47 6.52
N HIS A 48 -4.62 0.63 6.95
CA HIS A 48 -5.31 -0.36 7.77
C HIS A 48 -5.61 -1.68 7.03
N LEU A 49 -5.69 -1.64 5.70
CA LEU A 49 -5.79 -2.84 4.86
C LEU A 49 -4.51 -3.69 4.93
N ILE A 50 -3.36 -3.07 5.21
CA ILE A 50 -2.07 -3.73 5.27
C ILE A 50 -1.80 -4.15 6.71
N ARG A 51 -2.13 -5.41 7.04
CA ARG A 51 -1.65 -5.98 8.30
C ARG A 51 -0.12 -6.05 8.33
N MET A 52 0.46 -6.57 7.25
CA MET A 52 1.90 -6.60 7.03
C MET A 52 2.20 -6.77 5.54
N ALA A 53 3.30 -6.17 5.08
CA ALA A 53 3.88 -6.37 3.75
C ALA A 53 5.31 -6.89 3.94
N GLU A 54 5.64 -8.01 3.33
CA GLU A 54 6.95 -8.64 3.44
C GLU A 54 7.66 -8.60 2.10
N LEU A 55 8.98 -8.54 2.14
CA LEU A 55 9.80 -8.83 0.98
C LEU A 55 10.69 -10.03 1.30
N GLU A 56 10.59 -11.04 0.45
CA GLU A 56 11.38 -12.25 0.50
C GLU A 56 12.28 -12.34 -0.74
N ILE A 57 13.54 -12.73 -0.52
CA ILE A 57 14.50 -13.03 -1.57
C ILE A 57 15.05 -14.43 -1.30
N GLY A 58 14.86 -15.37 -2.23
CA GLY A 58 15.30 -16.75 -2.07
C GLY A 58 14.69 -17.48 -0.86
N GLY A 59 13.46 -17.13 -0.49
CA GLY A 59 12.76 -17.69 0.67
C GLY A 59 13.19 -17.11 2.03
N GLN A 60 14.10 -16.13 2.04
CA GLN A 60 14.47 -15.41 3.25
C GLN A 60 13.76 -14.06 3.30
N ARG A 61 13.10 -13.78 4.43
CA ARG A 61 12.50 -12.46 4.71
C ARG A 61 13.59 -11.42 4.91
N ILE A 62 13.66 -10.44 4.03
CA ILE A 62 14.63 -9.34 4.07
C ILE A 62 14.09 -8.14 4.84
N ASP A 63 12.84 -7.78 4.58
CA ASP A 63 12.19 -6.60 5.18
C ASP A 63 10.70 -6.87 5.42
N ARG A 64 10.12 -6.21 6.41
CA ARG A 64 8.71 -6.31 6.79
C ARG A 64 8.21 -4.96 7.27
N GLN A 65 7.06 -4.55 6.73
CA GLN A 65 6.35 -3.34 7.14
C GLN A 65 4.98 -3.68 7.69
N PHE A 66 4.46 -2.80 8.54
CA PHE A 66 3.13 -2.88 9.12
C PHE A 66 2.34 -1.63 8.71
N GLY A 67 1.02 -1.75 8.56
CA GLY A 67 0.14 -0.61 8.27
C GLY A 67 0.30 0.54 9.26
N ASP A 68 0.26 0.24 10.56
CA ASP A 68 0.44 1.24 11.61
C ASP A 68 1.81 1.94 11.52
N TRP A 69 2.85 1.17 11.18
CA TRP A 69 4.18 1.74 10.96
C TRP A 69 4.21 2.67 9.75
N LEU A 70 3.52 2.32 8.65
CA LEU A 70 3.41 3.19 7.48
C LEU A 70 2.71 4.51 7.81
N GLN A 71 1.68 4.48 8.65
CA GLN A 71 0.97 5.68 9.10
C GLN A 71 1.83 6.58 10.00
N ILE A 72 2.58 5.99 10.94
CA ILE A 72 3.52 6.72 11.79
C ILE A 72 4.63 7.34 10.93
N TRP A 73 5.21 6.54 10.03
CA TRP A 73 6.25 6.98 9.13
C TRP A 73 5.78 8.15 8.26
N SER A 74 4.63 8.02 7.61
CA SER A 74 4.06 9.09 6.77
C SER A 74 3.81 10.37 7.58
N SER A 75 3.35 10.25 8.82
CA SER A 75 3.12 11.40 9.70
C SER A 75 4.39 12.14 10.09
N LEU A 76 5.53 11.43 10.18
CA LEU A 76 6.82 11.99 10.55
C LEU A 76 7.64 12.51 9.36
N THR A 77 7.54 11.85 8.20
CA THR A 77 8.44 12.13 7.06
C THR A 77 7.81 12.91 5.93
N LEU A 78 6.47 12.96 5.83
CA LEU A 78 5.83 13.68 4.72
C LEU A 78 5.91 15.20 4.93
N PRO A 79 6.43 15.94 3.94
CA PRO A 79 6.36 17.39 3.96
C PRO A 79 4.92 17.87 3.80
N PHE A 80 4.59 19.02 4.40
CA PHE A 80 3.25 19.58 4.41
C PHE A 80 2.63 19.68 3.01
N GLY A 81 3.40 20.13 2.01
CA GLY A 81 2.93 20.29 0.63
C GLY A 81 2.53 18.99 -0.09
N MET A 82 2.96 17.82 0.39
CA MET A 82 2.62 16.52 -0.21
C MET A 82 1.52 15.79 0.57
N ARG A 83 1.12 16.31 1.73
CA ARG A 83 0.22 15.61 2.66
C ARG A 83 -1.18 15.41 2.09
N GLU A 84 -1.71 16.41 1.38
CA GLU A 84 -3.03 16.29 0.76
C GLU A 84 -3.05 15.22 -0.34
N THR A 85 -2.03 15.21 -1.20
CA THR A 85 -1.88 14.19 -2.25
C THR A 85 -1.72 12.81 -1.65
N TYR A 86 -0.89 12.67 -0.62
CA TYR A 86 -0.72 11.40 0.09
C TYR A 86 -2.03 10.92 0.73
N ASN A 87 -2.77 11.81 1.38
CA ASN A 87 -4.07 11.50 1.98
C ASN A 87 -5.05 10.93 0.94
N LYS A 88 -5.06 11.48 -0.29
CA LYS A 88 -5.86 10.93 -1.40
C LYS A 88 -5.42 9.50 -1.76
N MET A 89 -4.12 9.25 -1.81
CA MET A 89 -3.56 7.92 -2.13
C MET A 89 -3.93 6.83 -1.11
N VAL A 90 -4.07 7.18 0.16
CA VAL A 90 -4.38 6.23 1.27
C VAL A 90 -5.85 6.26 1.72
N GLY A 91 -6.70 7.04 1.05
CA GLY A 91 -8.15 7.08 1.31
C GLY A 91 -8.58 7.96 2.49
N LYS A 92 -7.76 8.95 2.89
CA LYS A 92 -8.09 9.96 3.89
C LYS A 92 -8.73 11.19 3.22
N THR A 93 -9.91 11.01 2.65
CA THR A 93 -10.68 12.08 1.98
C THR A 93 -12.00 12.32 2.69
N LEU A 94 -12.54 13.53 2.60
CA LEU A 94 -13.84 13.86 3.20
C LEU A 94 -14.96 12.96 2.65
N GLU A 95 -14.92 12.65 1.35
CA GLU A 95 -15.90 11.79 0.70
C GLU A 95 -15.97 10.40 1.36
N LEU A 96 -14.81 9.79 1.62
CA LEU A 96 -14.73 8.45 2.21
C LEU A 96 -14.90 8.43 3.74
N CYS A 97 -14.37 9.43 4.44
CA CYS A 97 -14.25 9.43 5.91
C CYS A 97 -15.40 10.15 6.65
N THR A 98 -16.28 10.87 5.94
CA THR A 98 -17.45 11.51 6.57
C THR A 98 -18.51 10.47 6.89
N PHE A 99 -18.90 10.37 8.15
CA PHE A 99 -20.01 9.50 8.58
C PHE A 99 -21.37 10.11 8.20
N ASN A 100 -22.02 9.53 7.20
CA ASN A 100 -23.33 9.96 6.72
C ASN A 100 -24.04 8.85 5.91
N ASN A 101 -25.24 9.16 5.39
CA ASN A 101 -26.02 8.27 4.52
C ASN A 101 -25.78 8.57 3.03
N GLN A 102 -24.60 9.08 2.69
CA GLN A 102 -24.24 9.34 1.29
C GLN A 102 -23.45 8.14 0.76
N VAL A 103 -23.66 7.87 -0.54
CA VAL A 103 -22.90 6.87 -1.28
C VAL A 103 -21.41 7.15 -1.12
N LYS A 104 -20.65 6.12 -0.76
CA LYS A 104 -19.18 6.17 -0.81
C LYS A 104 -18.76 5.54 -2.12
N PRO A 105 -18.24 6.29 -3.11
CA PRO A 105 -18.01 5.75 -4.43
C PRO A 105 -16.90 4.71 -4.43
N ARG A 106 -16.98 3.81 -5.40
CA ARG A 106 -15.88 2.90 -5.74
C ARG A 106 -14.62 3.71 -6.02
N THR A 107 -13.56 3.46 -5.26
CA THR A 107 -12.35 4.30 -5.29
C THR A 107 -11.09 3.43 -5.37
N THR A 108 -10.19 3.78 -6.29
CA THR A 108 -8.87 3.15 -6.41
C THR A 108 -7.85 3.90 -5.57
N LEU A 109 -7.21 3.19 -4.65
CA LEU A 109 -6.13 3.66 -3.80
C LEU A 109 -4.78 3.15 -4.30
N TYR A 110 -3.73 3.92 -4.04
CA TYR A 110 -2.35 3.58 -4.41
C TYR A 110 -1.46 3.77 -3.18
N VAL A 111 -1.36 2.75 -2.32
CA VAL A 111 -0.65 2.86 -1.04
C VAL A 111 0.85 2.65 -1.26
N PRO A 112 1.71 3.67 -1.04
CA PRO A 112 3.14 3.52 -1.26
C PRO A 112 3.80 2.68 -0.16
N LEU A 113 4.49 1.62 -0.55
CA LEU A 113 5.32 0.81 0.34
C LEU A 113 6.70 1.45 0.51
N GLN A 114 7.31 1.27 1.67
CA GLN A 114 8.51 2.02 2.09
C GLN A 114 9.70 1.10 2.33
N PHE A 115 9.91 0.10 1.45
CA PHE A 115 11.06 -0.79 1.55
C PHE A 115 12.37 -0.01 1.44
N TRP A 116 13.48 -0.59 1.90
CA TRP A 116 14.76 0.11 1.90
C TRP A 116 15.11 0.72 0.53
N PHE A 117 14.79 0.01 -0.56
CA PHE A 117 15.04 0.40 -1.95
C PHE A 117 14.03 1.40 -2.52
N CYS A 118 12.92 1.68 -1.83
CA CYS A 118 11.93 2.68 -2.23
C CYS A 118 12.30 4.10 -1.77
N ARG A 119 13.24 4.25 -0.84
CA ARG A 119 13.56 5.54 -0.19
C ARG A 119 14.53 6.41 -0.98
N ASN A 120 15.49 5.78 -1.67
CA ASN A 120 16.49 6.48 -2.47
C ASN A 120 16.73 5.69 -3.75
N ALA A 121 16.78 6.38 -4.89
CA ALA A 121 17.05 5.76 -6.19
C ALA A 121 18.43 5.08 -6.24
N GLY A 122 19.42 5.59 -5.49
CA GLY A 122 20.74 4.95 -5.36
C GLY A 122 20.74 3.63 -4.57
N LEU A 123 19.61 3.27 -3.95
CA LEU A 123 19.40 2.00 -3.25
C LEU A 123 18.41 1.09 -3.99
N ALA A 124 18.06 1.41 -5.24
CA ALA A 124 17.17 0.58 -6.04
C ALA A 124 17.65 -0.88 -6.08
N LEU A 125 16.73 -1.83 -5.97
CA LEU A 125 17.08 -3.24 -5.86
C LEU A 125 17.49 -3.77 -7.26
N PRO A 126 18.74 -4.24 -7.45
CA PRO A 126 19.19 -4.74 -8.74
C PRO A 126 18.68 -6.16 -9.00
N LEU A 127 17.59 -6.28 -9.75
CA LEU A 127 16.98 -7.57 -10.07
C LEU A 127 17.91 -8.46 -10.90
N ILE A 128 18.74 -7.88 -11.77
CA ILE A 128 19.69 -8.63 -12.60
C ILE A 128 20.84 -9.25 -11.79
N ALA A 129 21.15 -8.69 -10.62
CA ALA A 129 22.19 -9.21 -9.74
C ALA A 129 21.66 -10.33 -8.82
N LEU A 130 20.34 -10.50 -8.74
CA LEU A 130 19.70 -11.51 -7.90
C LEU A 130 19.46 -12.78 -8.71
N THR A 131 20.10 -13.88 -8.29
CA THR A 131 19.85 -15.20 -8.86
C THR A 131 18.55 -15.81 -8.34
N GLN A 132 18.15 -15.45 -7.12
CA GLN A 132 17.02 -16.01 -6.37
C GLN A 132 15.70 -15.29 -6.62
N GLU A 133 14.57 -16.00 -6.50
CA GLU A 133 13.23 -15.43 -6.66
C GLU A 133 12.95 -14.33 -5.63
N VAL A 134 12.25 -13.29 -6.07
CA VAL A 134 11.84 -12.16 -5.24
C VAL A 134 10.32 -12.18 -5.12
N THR A 135 9.82 -12.32 -3.91
CA THR A 135 8.39 -12.44 -3.59
C THR A 135 7.96 -11.39 -2.58
N MET A 136 6.71 -10.94 -2.68
CA MET A 136 6.06 -10.00 -1.75
C MET A 136 4.70 -10.52 -1.31
#